data_AF-A0A0Q8IXN0-F1
#
_entry.id   AF-A0A0Q8IXN0-F1
#
_cell.length_a   1.000
_cell.length_b   1.000
_cell.length_c   1.000
_cell.angle_alpha   90.00
_cell.angle_beta   90.00
_cell.angle_gamma   90.00
#
_symmetry.space_group_name_H-M   'P 1'
#
loop_
_entity.id
_entity.type
_entity.pdbx_description
1 polymer ?
#
loop_
_entity_poly.entity_id
_entity_poly.type
_entity_poly.pdbx_seq_one_letter_code
_entity_poly.pdbx_strand_id
1 'polypeptide(L)'
;MPTKSFLSGLILAFCAVASLCSVAAERRAPAQSNSASTTLIETASRQYENGQLDQAAATLERALHIQPNNPATLHYLGVLRLQQGQYQQAETLAARSNMRVGGNVALRNRNFQLIQAAQQAQASGIPPNAKEDLVAAQKGLQEEAQRRREAEMAVAEQSTSDTGHDAGNFARAEADRVPAAPMAGRTGPEGKLQMANVEPGRAYAEVEIPRDHMPPPGKCRIWFPDRPPGHQPAPGKCKKLRHRVPSGAYLVRG
;
A
#
# COMPACT_ATOMS: atom_id res chain seq x y z
N MET A 1 43.53 60.12 10.07
CA MET A 1 43.11 59.14 11.10
C MET A 1 41.92 58.36 10.56
N PRO A 2 41.97 57.02 10.44
CA PRO A 2 40.83 56.23 9.99
C PRO A 2 40.25 55.39 11.13
N THR A 3 38.98 55.60 11.49
CA THR A 3 38.18 54.62 12.26
C THR A 3 36.70 54.95 12.12
N LYS A 4 35.73 54.05 12.02
CA LYS A 4 35.65 52.61 11.68
C LYS A 4 34.14 52.34 11.50
N SER A 5 33.75 51.72 10.40
CA SER A 5 32.37 51.30 10.09
C SER A 5 32.01 50.06 10.91
N PHE A 6 31.21 50.20 11.98
CA PHE A 6 30.84 49.09 12.89
C PHE A 6 29.35 48.72 12.89
N LEU A 7 28.55 49.22 11.94
CA LEU A 7 27.10 48.97 11.94
C LEU A 7 26.65 47.84 10.99
N SER A 8 27.55 47.24 10.21
CA SER A 8 27.17 46.24 9.19
C SER A 8 27.28 44.77 9.62
N GLY A 9 27.86 44.48 10.80
CA GLY A 9 28.10 43.11 11.26
C GLY A 9 26.92 42.46 12.00
N LEU A 10 26.04 43.27 12.61
CA LEU A 10 24.98 42.74 13.49
C LEU A 10 23.75 42.23 12.72
N ILE A 11 23.57 42.66 11.46
CA ILE A 11 22.42 42.28 10.63
C ILE A 11 22.66 40.91 9.95
N LEU A 12 23.91 40.54 9.68
CA LEU A 12 24.26 39.24 9.06
C LEU A 12 24.21 38.06 10.04
N ALA A 13 24.28 38.32 11.35
CA ALA A 13 24.17 37.26 12.38
C ALA A 13 22.72 36.83 12.65
N PHE A 14 21.73 37.66 12.32
CA PHE A 14 20.31 37.34 12.56
C PHE A 14 19.70 36.45 11.47
N CYS A 15 20.31 36.38 10.28
CA CYS A 15 19.83 35.55 9.17
C CYS A 15 20.25 34.06 9.27
N ALA A 16 21.25 33.72 10.07
CA ALA A 16 21.74 32.35 10.18
C ALA A 16 20.85 31.43 11.05
N VAL A 17 20.06 31.98 11.98
CA VAL A 17 19.22 31.19 12.90
C VAL A 17 17.84 30.88 12.30
N ALA A 18 17.33 31.72 11.38
CA ALA A 18 16.04 31.49 10.72
C ALA A 18 16.08 30.33 9.69
N SER A 19 17.26 29.95 9.21
CA SER A 19 17.39 28.93 8.17
C SER A 19 17.25 27.49 8.68
N LEU A 20 17.33 27.25 10.00
CA LEU A 20 17.20 25.91 10.58
C LEU A 20 15.76 25.55 10.99
N CYS A 21 14.83 26.51 11.09
CA CYS A 21 13.45 26.24 11.48
C CYS A 21 12.54 25.75 10.32
N SER A 22 12.91 26.00 9.07
CA SER A 22 12.06 25.65 7.91
C SER A 22 12.04 24.16 7.59
N VAL A 23 13.16 23.45 7.79
CA VAL A 23 13.28 22.01 7.43
C VAL A 23 12.48 21.11 8.37
N ALA A 24 12.35 21.47 9.65
CA ALA A 24 11.53 20.73 10.62
C ALA A 24 10.01 20.93 10.41
N ALA A 25 9.59 22.07 9.84
CA ALA A 25 8.19 22.36 9.56
C ALA A 25 7.65 21.54 8.36
N GLU A 26 8.47 21.33 7.33
CA GLU A 26 8.08 20.55 6.14
C GLU A 26 7.88 19.06 6.41
N ARG A 27 8.60 18.45 7.38
CA ARG A 27 8.35 17.05 7.77
C ARG A 27 7.09 16.87 8.62
N ARG A 28 6.67 17.89 9.38
CA ARG A 28 5.48 17.84 10.24
C ARG A 28 4.17 17.95 9.45
N ALA A 29 4.14 18.76 8.38
CA ALA A 29 2.96 18.95 7.56
C ALA A 29 2.38 17.64 6.94
N PRO A 30 3.17 16.75 6.30
CA PRO A 30 2.66 15.50 5.75
C PRO A 30 2.25 14.51 6.84
N ALA A 31 2.99 14.43 7.96
CA ALA A 31 2.63 13.59 9.09
C ALA A 31 1.30 14.01 9.74
N GLN A 32 1.08 15.32 9.91
CA GLN A 32 -0.17 15.86 10.44
C GLN A 32 -1.35 15.70 9.47
N SER A 33 -1.11 15.84 8.17
CA SER A 33 -2.12 15.55 7.14
C SER A 33 -2.51 14.06 7.14
N ASN A 34 -1.53 13.16 7.29
CA ASN A 34 -1.76 11.71 7.37
C ASN A 34 -2.58 11.33 8.61
N SER A 35 -2.24 11.90 9.77
CA SER A 35 -2.99 11.63 11.01
C SER A 35 -4.41 12.17 10.94
N ALA A 36 -4.61 13.40 10.44
CA ALA A 36 -5.93 14.00 10.26
C ALA A 36 -6.81 13.20 9.28
N SER A 37 -6.26 12.75 8.15
CA SER A 37 -6.99 11.88 7.20
C SER A 37 -7.36 10.56 7.85
N THR A 38 -6.49 9.96 8.67
CA THR A 38 -6.75 8.68 9.34
C THR A 38 -7.87 8.81 10.37
N THR A 39 -7.87 9.88 11.18
CA THR A 39 -8.96 10.14 12.14
C THR A 39 -10.32 10.34 11.47
N LEU A 40 -10.35 11.01 10.30
CA LEU A 40 -11.59 11.18 9.55
C LEU A 40 -12.09 9.85 8.98
N ILE A 41 -11.20 8.99 8.48
CA ILE A 41 -11.54 7.64 8.01
C ILE A 41 -12.16 6.82 9.16
N GLU A 42 -11.57 6.85 10.36
CA GLU A 42 -12.12 6.16 11.54
C GLU A 42 -13.47 6.72 11.98
N THR A 43 -13.64 8.04 11.90
CA THR A 43 -14.92 8.69 12.23
C THR A 43 -16.01 8.28 11.24
N ALA A 44 -15.69 8.24 9.94
CA ALA A 44 -16.59 7.75 8.92
C ALA A 44 -16.96 6.27 9.14
N SER A 45 -16.01 5.44 9.60
CA SER A 45 -16.29 4.04 9.99
C SER A 45 -17.37 3.95 11.07
N ARG A 46 -17.26 4.75 12.14
CA ARG A 46 -18.27 4.77 13.21
C ARG A 46 -19.61 5.31 12.75
N GLN A 47 -19.63 6.35 11.93
CA GLN A 47 -20.87 6.89 11.34
C GLN A 47 -21.54 5.83 10.48
N TYR A 48 -20.77 5.10 9.70
CA TYR A 48 -21.24 4.00 8.89
C TYR A 48 -21.82 2.85 9.73
N GLU A 49 -21.15 2.46 10.83
CA GLU A 49 -21.67 1.49 11.82
C GLU A 49 -23.02 1.91 12.42
N ASN A 50 -23.22 3.21 12.60
CA ASN A 50 -24.47 3.78 13.11
C ASN A 50 -25.54 3.96 12.01
N GLY A 51 -25.30 3.49 10.78
CA GLY A 51 -26.21 3.66 9.64
C GLY A 51 -26.26 5.09 9.09
N GLN A 52 -25.38 5.98 9.53
CA GLN A 52 -25.33 7.39 9.14
C GLN A 52 -24.55 7.56 7.83
N LEU A 53 -25.06 6.95 6.74
CA LEU A 53 -24.36 6.87 5.45
C LEU A 53 -23.98 8.25 4.88
N ASP A 54 -24.87 9.23 4.98
CA ASP A 54 -24.62 10.58 4.45
C ASP A 54 -23.57 11.34 5.28
N GLN A 55 -23.59 11.15 6.60
CA GLN A 55 -22.56 11.74 7.46
C GLN A 55 -21.19 11.11 7.22
N ALA A 56 -21.14 9.79 7.05
CA ALA A 56 -19.93 9.07 6.69
C ALA A 56 -19.36 9.56 5.35
N ALA A 57 -20.22 9.79 4.35
CA ALA A 57 -19.81 10.32 3.05
C ALA A 57 -19.22 11.72 3.18
N ALA A 58 -19.89 12.62 3.89
CA ALA A 58 -19.38 13.98 4.13
C ALA A 58 -18.03 13.99 4.87
N THR A 59 -17.85 13.08 5.84
CA THR A 59 -16.58 12.93 6.56
C THR A 59 -15.45 12.43 5.64
N LEU A 60 -15.73 11.49 4.74
CA LEU A 60 -14.74 11.02 3.76
C LEU A 60 -14.44 12.05 2.68
N GLU A 61 -15.41 12.86 2.26
CA GLU A 61 -15.19 13.98 1.34
C GLU A 61 -14.26 15.02 1.96
N ARG A 62 -14.45 15.33 3.26
CA ARG A 62 -13.48 16.15 4.02
C ARG A 62 -12.10 15.53 4.06
N ALA A 63 -12.00 14.21 4.26
CA ALA A 63 -10.71 13.52 4.22
C ALA A 63 -10.04 13.63 2.83
N LEU A 64 -10.82 13.58 1.74
CA LEU A 64 -10.31 13.83 0.39
C LEU A 64 -9.88 15.28 0.17
N HIS A 65 -10.50 16.27 0.81
CA HIS A 65 -10.01 17.65 0.74
C HIS A 65 -8.62 17.81 1.37
N ILE A 66 -8.33 17.07 2.45
CA ILE A 66 -7.00 17.06 3.08
C ILE A 66 -6.01 16.25 2.24
N GLN A 67 -6.44 15.08 1.71
CA GLN A 67 -5.63 14.19 0.88
C GLN A 67 -6.40 13.72 -0.38
N PRO A 68 -6.33 14.48 -1.49
CA PRO A 68 -7.14 14.20 -2.69
C PRO A 68 -6.88 12.86 -3.37
N ASN A 69 -5.71 12.27 -3.10
CA ASN A 69 -5.21 11.06 -3.73
C ASN A 69 -5.01 9.91 -2.74
N ASN A 70 -5.63 9.97 -1.56
CA ASN A 70 -5.54 8.88 -0.61
C ASN A 70 -6.33 7.65 -1.12
N PRO A 71 -5.68 6.51 -1.41
CA PRO A 71 -6.36 5.36 -1.99
C PRO A 71 -7.39 4.73 -1.04
N ALA A 72 -7.17 4.80 0.27
CA ALA A 72 -8.09 4.27 1.27
C ALA A 72 -9.37 5.10 1.30
N THR A 73 -9.25 6.43 1.40
CA THR A 73 -10.41 7.33 1.39
C THR A 73 -11.24 7.18 0.12
N LEU A 74 -10.57 7.07 -1.04
CA LEU A 74 -11.25 6.82 -2.32
C LEU A 74 -12.03 5.49 -2.31
N HIS A 75 -11.44 4.42 -1.77
CA HIS A 75 -12.10 3.12 -1.67
C HIS A 75 -13.37 3.19 -0.80
N TYR A 76 -13.27 3.75 0.40
CA TYR A 76 -14.41 3.81 1.33
C TYR A 76 -15.52 4.73 0.87
N LEU A 77 -15.19 5.85 0.22
CA LEU A 77 -16.22 6.68 -0.40
C LEU A 77 -16.92 5.90 -1.51
N GLY A 78 -16.19 5.08 -2.26
CA GLY A 78 -16.76 4.18 -3.25
C GLY A 78 -17.72 3.15 -2.65
N VAL A 79 -17.40 2.55 -1.50
CA VAL A 79 -18.31 1.64 -0.77
C VAL A 79 -19.61 2.36 -0.37
N LEU A 80 -19.52 3.59 0.15
CA LEU A 80 -20.72 4.36 0.48
C LEU A 80 -21.56 4.67 -0.75
N ARG A 81 -20.94 5.03 -1.88
CA ARG A 81 -21.64 5.26 -3.14
C ARG A 81 -22.32 4.00 -3.66
N LEU A 82 -21.71 2.83 -3.50
CA LEU A 82 -22.33 1.55 -3.84
C LEU A 82 -23.62 1.34 -3.03
N GLN A 83 -23.58 1.58 -1.71
CA GLN A 83 -24.74 1.47 -0.82
C GLN A 83 -25.84 2.48 -1.15
N GLN A 84 -25.47 3.68 -1.59
CA GLN A 84 -26.40 4.72 -2.03
C GLN A 84 -26.97 4.48 -3.44
N GLY A 85 -26.66 3.37 -4.10
CA GLY A 85 -27.11 3.06 -5.47
C GLY A 85 -26.35 3.82 -6.56
N GLN A 86 -25.31 4.57 -6.20
CA GLN A 86 -24.50 5.38 -7.12
C GLN A 86 -23.36 4.54 -7.71
N TYR A 87 -23.73 3.47 -8.42
CA TYR A 87 -22.80 2.43 -8.88
C TYR A 87 -21.66 2.96 -9.77
N GLN A 88 -21.97 3.86 -10.70
CA GLN A 88 -20.96 4.45 -11.60
C GLN A 88 -19.91 5.27 -10.83
N GLN A 89 -20.32 5.96 -9.76
CA GLN A 89 -19.40 6.70 -8.92
C GLN A 89 -18.52 5.75 -8.10
N ALA A 90 -19.11 4.67 -7.56
CA ALA A 90 -18.38 3.65 -6.82
C ALA A 90 -17.24 3.03 -7.64
N GLU A 91 -17.54 2.64 -8.89
CA GLU A 91 -16.55 2.12 -9.84
C GLU A 91 -15.44 3.14 -10.12
N THR A 92 -15.81 4.39 -10.41
CA THR A 92 -14.84 5.46 -10.71
C THR A 92 -13.89 5.71 -9.53
N LEU A 93 -14.42 5.73 -8.31
CA LEU A 93 -13.63 5.94 -7.09
C LEU A 93 -12.67 4.76 -6.83
N ALA A 94 -13.14 3.52 -6.99
CA ALA A 94 -12.32 2.33 -6.85
C ALA A 94 -11.21 2.26 -7.92
N ALA A 95 -11.50 2.61 -9.16
CA ALA A 95 -10.51 2.69 -10.24
C ALA A 95 -9.45 3.76 -9.95
N ARG A 96 -9.87 4.96 -9.51
CA ARG A 96 -8.95 6.03 -9.07
C ARG A 96 -8.08 5.61 -7.90
N SER A 97 -8.64 4.85 -6.94
CA SER A 97 -7.90 4.27 -5.83
C SER A 97 -6.81 3.34 -6.35
N ASN A 98 -7.14 2.39 -7.24
CA ASN A 98 -6.19 1.42 -7.80
C ASN A 98 -4.98 2.03 -8.51
N MET A 99 -5.11 3.23 -9.08
CA MET A 99 -3.99 3.97 -9.68
C MET A 99 -2.97 4.47 -8.62
N ARG A 100 -3.38 4.56 -7.35
CA ARG A 100 -2.61 5.13 -6.22
C ARG A 100 -2.29 4.10 -5.14
N VAL A 101 -2.97 2.95 -5.14
CA VAL A 101 -2.64 1.78 -4.32
C VAL A 101 -1.25 1.31 -4.74
N GLY A 102 -0.23 1.57 -3.92
CA GLY A 102 1.13 1.05 -4.12
C GLY A 102 1.21 -0.46 -3.88
N GLY A 103 2.05 -0.88 -2.94
CA GLY A 103 2.24 -2.29 -2.57
C GLY A 103 1.08 -2.94 -1.80
N ASN A 104 -0.01 -2.21 -1.52
CA ASN A 104 -1.14 -2.71 -0.73
C ASN A 104 -2.06 -3.61 -1.59
N VAL A 105 -1.69 -4.88 -1.71
CA VAL A 105 -2.44 -5.88 -2.50
C VAL A 105 -3.86 -6.07 -1.97
N ALA A 106 -4.04 -6.06 -0.65
CA ALA A 106 -5.36 -6.22 -0.03
C ALA A 106 -6.34 -5.12 -0.47
N LEU A 107 -5.90 -3.85 -0.44
CA LEU A 107 -6.73 -2.73 -0.90
C LEU A 107 -7.03 -2.80 -2.41
N ARG A 108 -6.06 -3.25 -3.21
CA ARG A 108 -6.27 -3.46 -4.65
C ARG A 108 -7.35 -4.51 -4.92
N ASN A 109 -7.33 -5.62 -4.18
CA ASN A 109 -8.32 -6.69 -4.29
C ASN A 109 -9.71 -6.21 -3.85
N ARG A 110 -9.81 -5.46 -2.75
CA ARG A 110 -11.08 -4.84 -2.32
C ARG A 110 -11.65 -3.87 -3.33
N ASN A 111 -10.81 -3.03 -3.95
CA ASN A 111 -11.25 -2.16 -5.04
C ASN A 111 -11.78 -2.95 -6.24
N PHE A 112 -11.15 -4.09 -6.57
CA PHE A 112 -11.63 -4.94 -7.65
C PHE A 112 -13.01 -5.54 -7.34
N GLN A 113 -13.21 -6.02 -6.11
CA GLN A 113 -14.52 -6.51 -5.63
C GLN A 113 -15.59 -5.40 -5.70
N LEU A 114 -15.25 -4.19 -5.24
CA LEU A 114 -16.14 -3.03 -5.31
C LEU A 114 -16.55 -2.68 -6.75
N ILE A 115 -15.62 -2.71 -7.70
CA ILE A 115 -15.91 -2.50 -9.12
C ILE A 115 -16.89 -3.55 -9.64
N GLN A 116 -16.64 -4.84 -9.35
CA GLN A 116 -17.54 -5.91 -9.78
C GLN A 116 -18.92 -5.79 -9.17
N ALA A 117 -19.00 -5.50 -7.87
CA ALA A 117 -20.27 -5.32 -7.17
C ALA A 117 -21.06 -4.14 -7.78
N ALA A 118 -20.39 -3.03 -8.11
CA ALA A 118 -21.01 -1.89 -8.76
C ALA A 118 -21.56 -2.25 -10.15
N GLN A 119 -20.76 -2.92 -10.98
CA GLN A 119 -21.15 -3.33 -12.33
C GLN A 119 -22.32 -4.33 -12.29
N GLN A 120 -22.28 -5.30 -11.38
CA GLN A 120 -23.34 -6.29 -11.22
C GLN A 120 -24.63 -5.64 -10.72
N ALA A 121 -24.57 -4.76 -9.73
CA ALA A 121 -25.74 -4.04 -9.22
C ALA A 121 -26.35 -3.12 -10.27
N GLN A 122 -25.51 -2.49 -11.11
CA GLN A 122 -25.98 -1.69 -12.24
C GLN A 122 -26.66 -2.54 -13.31
N ALA A 123 -26.13 -3.73 -13.61
CA ALA A 123 -26.69 -4.61 -14.62
C ALA A 123 -27.96 -5.36 -14.16
N SER A 124 -28.00 -5.78 -12.90
CA SER A 124 -29.10 -6.59 -12.35
C SER A 124 -30.20 -5.76 -11.68
N GLY A 125 -29.91 -4.51 -11.31
CA GLY A 125 -30.81 -3.69 -10.50
C GLY A 125 -30.96 -4.16 -9.05
N ILE A 126 -30.28 -5.24 -8.67
CA ILE A 126 -30.30 -5.80 -7.32
C ILE A 126 -29.19 -5.11 -6.51
N PRO A 127 -29.52 -4.46 -5.39
CA PRO A 127 -28.49 -3.88 -4.53
C PRO A 127 -27.60 -4.98 -3.96
N PRO A 128 -26.27 -4.76 -3.89
CA PRO A 128 -25.35 -5.76 -3.35
C PRO A 128 -25.61 -5.98 -1.85
N ASN A 129 -25.21 -7.13 -1.31
CA ASN A 129 -25.58 -7.53 0.05
C ASN A 129 -24.98 -6.58 1.09
N ALA A 130 -25.77 -5.58 1.47
CA ALA A 130 -25.34 -4.45 2.27
C ALA A 130 -24.63 -4.86 3.56
N LYS A 131 -25.07 -5.94 4.22
CA LYS A 131 -24.51 -6.38 5.50
C LYS A 131 -23.14 -7.04 5.39
N GLU A 132 -22.91 -7.85 4.36
CA GLU A 132 -21.61 -8.52 4.17
C GLU A 132 -20.57 -7.54 3.62
N ASP A 133 -20.98 -6.67 2.70
CA ASP A 133 -20.15 -5.58 2.20
C ASP A 133 -19.79 -4.60 3.32
N LEU A 134 -20.71 -4.36 4.26
CA LEU A 134 -20.50 -3.56 5.48
C LEU A 134 -19.31 -4.10 6.28
N VAL A 135 -19.34 -5.39 6.58
CA VAL A 135 -18.34 -6.04 7.45
C VAL A 135 -16.99 -6.12 6.75
N ALA A 136 -16.98 -6.37 5.43
CA ALA A 136 -15.75 -6.39 4.64
C ALA A 136 -15.10 -5.00 4.55
N ALA A 137 -15.90 -3.95 4.34
CA ALA A 137 -15.43 -2.56 4.31
C ALA A 137 -14.92 -2.10 5.69
N GLN A 138 -15.62 -2.45 6.77
CA GLN A 138 -15.24 -2.15 8.16
C GLN A 138 -13.91 -2.79 8.54
N LYS A 139 -13.76 -4.10 8.29
CA LYS A 139 -12.50 -4.81 8.53
C LYS A 139 -11.37 -4.16 7.72
N GLY A 140 -11.67 -3.71 6.51
CA GLY A 140 -10.72 -2.98 5.70
C GLY A 140 -10.29 -1.64 6.32
N LEU A 141 -11.26 -0.85 6.80
CA LEU A 141 -11.05 0.46 7.44
C LEU A 141 -10.06 0.34 8.59
N GLN A 142 -10.30 -0.63 9.47
CA GLN A 142 -9.50 -0.85 10.67
C GLN A 142 -8.09 -1.33 10.33
N GLU A 143 -7.94 -2.30 9.41
CA GLU A 143 -6.63 -2.77 8.97
C GLU A 143 -5.80 -1.66 8.32
N GLU A 144 -6.44 -0.77 7.56
CA GLU A 144 -5.74 0.33 6.91
C GLU A 144 -5.35 1.44 7.90
N ALA A 145 -6.22 1.77 8.84
CA ALA A 145 -5.90 2.70 9.92
C ALA A 145 -4.74 2.15 10.77
N GLN A 146 -4.76 0.86 11.09
CA GLN A 146 -3.69 0.20 11.83
C GLN A 146 -2.37 0.24 11.06
N ARG A 147 -2.35 -0.12 9.77
CA ARG A 147 -1.14 -0.03 8.94
C ARG A 147 -0.57 1.38 8.87
N ARG A 148 -1.43 2.40 8.85
CA ARG A 148 -0.99 3.81 8.84
C ARG A 148 -0.38 4.22 10.17
N ARG A 149 -0.99 3.86 11.29
CA ARG A 149 -0.43 4.08 12.62
C ARG A 149 0.91 3.37 12.78
N GLU A 150 1.03 2.13 12.33
CA GLU A 150 2.29 1.38 12.34
C GLU A 150 3.37 2.06 11.49
N ALA A 151 3.02 2.52 10.28
CA ALA A 151 3.95 3.27 9.44
C ALA A 151 4.37 4.61 10.06
N GLU A 152 3.44 5.32 10.72
CA GLU A 152 3.74 6.56 11.45
C GLU A 152 4.68 6.30 12.65
N MET A 153 4.44 5.24 13.42
CA MET A 153 5.30 4.84 14.54
C MET A 153 6.70 4.44 14.07
N ALA A 154 6.82 3.69 12.97
CA ALA A 154 8.12 3.30 12.42
C ALA A 154 8.96 4.51 11.96
N VAL A 155 8.31 5.54 11.39
CA VAL A 155 8.98 6.79 11.01
C VAL A 155 9.40 7.60 12.24
N ALA A 156 8.60 7.59 13.32
CA ALA A 156 8.95 8.25 14.57
C ALA A 156 10.16 7.59 15.25
N GLU A 157 10.21 6.26 15.30
CA GLU A 157 11.36 5.51 15.87
C GLU A 157 12.66 5.79 15.11
N GLN A 158 12.63 5.77 13.76
CA GLN A 158 13.80 6.11 12.93
C GLN A 158 14.30 7.55 13.13
N SER A 159 13.41 8.47 13.52
CA SER A 159 13.79 9.86 13.81
C SER A 159 14.49 10.03 15.15
N THR A 160 14.28 9.11 16.10
CA THR A 160 14.93 9.15 17.43
C THR A 160 16.33 8.52 17.44
N SER A 161 16.60 7.56 16.55
CA SER A 161 17.89 6.88 16.46
C SER A 161 18.98 7.70 15.76
N ASP A 162 18.61 8.60 14.84
CA ASP A 162 19.54 9.48 14.10
C ASP A 162 20.17 10.54 15.02
N THR A 163 19.45 11.00 16.05
CA THR A 163 20.00 11.90 17.09
C THR A 163 21.01 11.26 18.04
N GLY A 164 21.19 9.93 17.99
CA GLY A 164 22.14 9.19 18.83
C GLY A 164 23.51 8.92 18.20
N HIS A 165 23.67 9.09 16.87
CA HIS A 165 24.90 8.74 16.17
C HIS A 165 25.97 9.85 16.13
N ASP A 166 25.63 11.10 16.49
CA ASP A 166 26.60 12.21 16.52
C ASP A 166 27.42 12.29 17.83
N ALA A 167 27.13 11.45 18.84
CA ALA A 167 27.77 11.51 20.16
C ALA A 167 28.85 10.45 20.40
N GLY A 168 29.26 9.64 19.43
CA GLY A 168 30.26 8.62 19.71
C GLY A 168 30.88 7.95 18.50
N ASN A 169 31.92 8.57 17.92
CA ASN A 169 33.00 7.78 17.33
C ASN A 169 34.32 8.55 17.21
N PHE A 170 35.10 8.56 18.30
CA PHE A 170 36.54 8.74 18.25
C PHE A 170 37.19 7.47 18.81
N ALA A 171 37.41 6.47 17.96
CA ALA A 171 38.46 5.47 18.15
C ALA A 171 38.79 4.79 16.81
N ARG A 172 40.07 4.48 16.66
CA ARG A 172 40.86 4.35 15.44
C ARG A 172 41.20 2.89 15.14
N ALA A 173 41.19 2.54 13.83
CA ALA A 173 41.97 1.50 13.08
C ALA A 173 42.07 0.07 13.67
N GLU A 174 42.14 -1.02 12.90
CA GLU A 174 43.10 -1.31 11.82
C GLU A 174 42.75 -2.63 11.09
N ALA A 175 43.12 -2.71 9.79
CA ALA A 175 43.44 -3.85 8.91
C ALA A 175 42.65 -5.19 9.02
N ASP A 176 42.20 -5.82 7.92
CA ASP A 176 43.11 -6.48 6.98
C ASP A 176 42.50 -6.85 5.60
N ARG A 177 43.42 -7.10 4.65
CA ARG A 177 43.24 -7.29 3.19
C ARG A 177 42.68 -8.65 2.73
N VAL A 178 41.99 -8.57 1.59
CA VAL A 178 41.45 -9.54 0.57
C VAL A 178 42.60 -10.40 -0.06
N PRO A 179 42.43 -11.65 -0.61
CA PRO A 179 41.78 -11.82 -1.93
C PRO A 179 41.18 -13.16 -2.44
N ALA A 180 40.35 -12.96 -3.48
CA ALA A 180 40.13 -13.74 -4.73
C ALA A 180 39.22 -14.98 -4.78
N ALA A 181 38.36 -14.97 -5.81
CA ALA A 181 37.49 -16.04 -6.30
C ALA A 181 38.25 -17.13 -7.09
N PRO A 182 37.57 -18.23 -7.45
CA PRO A 182 37.32 -18.42 -8.89
C PRO A 182 35.93 -18.99 -9.24
N MET A 183 35.55 -18.76 -10.50
CA MET A 183 34.36 -19.26 -11.19
C MET A 183 34.56 -20.68 -11.74
N ALA A 184 33.55 -21.56 -11.64
CA ALA A 184 33.22 -22.58 -12.66
C ALA A 184 31.92 -23.34 -12.32
N GLY A 185 31.12 -23.69 -13.34
CA GLY A 185 30.22 -24.85 -13.30
C GLY A 185 28.75 -24.61 -13.62
N ARG A 186 28.38 -24.56 -14.91
CA ARG A 186 27.05 -25.01 -15.38
C ARG A 186 27.03 -26.53 -15.38
N THR A 187 25.95 -27.15 -14.91
CA THR A 187 25.07 -28.11 -15.63
C THR A 187 24.08 -28.74 -14.64
N GLY A 188 22.78 -28.73 -14.96
CA GLY A 188 21.80 -29.61 -14.32
C GLY A 188 21.94 -31.05 -14.82
N PRO A 189 21.34 -32.02 -14.13
CA PRO A 189 20.01 -32.46 -14.55
C PRO A 189 19.01 -32.71 -13.42
N GLU A 190 17.75 -32.46 -13.78
CA GLU A 190 16.53 -33.21 -13.47
C GLU A 190 16.19 -33.68 -12.04
N GLY A 191 14.96 -33.32 -11.64
CA GLY A 191 14.15 -34.14 -10.73
C GLY A 191 14.40 -33.88 -9.25
N LYS A 192 13.87 -32.77 -8.71
CA LYS A 192 13.35 -32.72 -7.32
C LYS A 192 12.57 -31.43 -7.10
N LEU A 193 11.32 -31.60 -6.66
CA LEU A 193 10.51 -30.57 -6.02
C LEU A 193 11.36 -29.94 -4.90
N GLN A 194 11.79 -28.69 -5.07
CA GLN A 194 12.33 -27.92 -3.95
C GLN A 194 11.16 -27.24 -3.24
N MET A 195 10.69 -27.89 -2.18
CA MET A 195 10.04 -27.22 -1.06
C MET A 195 11.07 -26.30 -0.39
N ALA A 196 10.87 -25.00 -0.50
CA ALA A 196 11.46 -24.07 0.45
C ALA A 196 10.56 -24.07 1.71
N ASN A 197 11.20 -24.32 2.86
CA ASN A 197 10.67 -24.50 4.21
C ASN A 197 9.23 -24.02 4.50
N VAL A 198 8.46 -24.93 5.08
CA VAL A 198 7.13 -24.76 5.67
C VAL A 198 7.29 -24.26 7.11
N GLU A 199 6.52 -23.24 7.50
CA GLU A 199 5.89 -23.20 8.83
C GLU A 199 4.37 -23.42 8.68
N PRO A 200 3.70 -24.07 9.65
CA PRO A 200 2.47 -24.79 9.41
C PRO A 200 1.21 -23.99 9.76
N GLY A 201 0.14 -24.22 9.01
CA GLY A 201 -1.22 -24.13 9.56
C GLY A 201 -2.00 -22.83 9.30
N ARG A 202 -2.26 -22.50 8.04
CA ARG A 202 -3.64 -22.19 7.61
C ARG A 202 -3.85 -22.91 6.28
N ALA A 203 -4.85 -23.79 6.24
CA ALA A 203 -5.25 -24.51 5.05
C ALA A 203 -5.45 -23.51 3.90
N TYR A 204 -4.47 -23.46 2.99
CA TYR A 204 -4.67 -22.91 1.67
C TYR A 204 -5.71 -23.81 1.03
N ALA A 205 -6.89 -23.26 0.74
CA ALA A 205 -7.84 -23.97 -0.11
C ALA A 205 -7.08 -24.43 -1.36
N GLU A 206 -7.13 -25.74 -1.62
CA GLU A 206 -6.57 -26.34 -2.83
C GLU A 206 -7.02 -25.48 -4.02
N VAL A 207 -6.08 -24.80 -4.68
CA VAL A 207 -6.41 -23.82 -5.71
C VAL A 207 -6.85 -24.57 -6.96
N GLU A 208 -8.16 -24.75 -7.11
CA GLU A 208 -8.74 -25.43 -8.25
C GLU A 208 -8.82 -24.47 -9.46
N ILE A 209 -8.02 -24.76 -10.49
CA ILE A 209 -7.95 -23.96 -11.72
C ILE A 209 -8.82 -24.64 -12.78
N PRO A 210 -9.91 -23.99 -13.27
CA PRO A 210 -10.71 -24.56 -14.34
C PRO A 210 -9.86 -24.87 -15.57
N ARG A 211 -10.12 -26.02 -16.22
CA ARG A 211 -9.32 -26.50 -17.36
C ARG A 211 -9.21 -25.48 -18.49
N ASP A 212 -10.27 -24.74 -18.79
CA ASP A 212 -10.29 -23.71 -19.83
C ASP A 212 -9.41 -22.49 -19.52
N HIS A 213 -8.91 -22.40 -18.28
CA HIS A 213 -8.05 -21.31 -17.82
C HIS A 213 -6.60 -21.75 -17.58
N MET A 214 -6.27 -23.01 -17.88
CA MET A 214 -4.91 -23.48 -17.91
C MET A 214 -4.11 -22.78 -19.02
N PRO A 215 -2.84 -22.41 -18.76
CA PRO A 215 -1.96 -21.95 -19.83
C PRO A 215 -1.78 -23.04 -20.90
N PRO A 216 -1.56 -22.66 -22.18
CA PRO A 216 -1.26 -23.64 -23.22
C PRO A 216 0.13 -24.28 -23.00
N PRO A 217 0.39 -25.45 -23.61
CA PRO A 217 1.66 -26.17 -23.46
C PRO A 217 2.89 -25.28 -23.66
N GLY A 218 3.81 -25.32 -22.70
CA GLY A 218 5.06 -24.56 -22.74
C GLY A 218 4.95 -23.08 -22.38
N LYS A 219 3.75 -22.59 -22.03
CA LYS A 219 3.55 -21.28 -21.39
C LYS A 219 3.30 -21.45 -19.90
N CYS A 220 3.55 -20.37 -19.16
CA CYS A 220 3.18 -20.27 -17.76
C CYS A 220 2.17 -19.16 -17.56
N ARG A 221 1.38 -19.25 -16.50
CA ARG A 221 0.44 -18.21 -16.08
C ARG A 221 0.64 -17.95 -14.59
N ILE A 222 0.63 -16.68 -14.19
CA ILE A 222 0.54 -16.34 -12.77
C ILE A 222 -0.94 -16.37 -12.40
N TRP A 223 -1.30 -17.17 -11.40
CA TRP A 223 -2.65 -17.36 -10.92
C TRP A 223 -2.83 -16.76 -9.53
N PHE A 224 -3.86 -15.93 -9.37
CA PHE A 224 -4.22 -15.33 -8.10
C PHE A 224 -5.49 -16.00 -7.57
N PRO A 225 -5.47 -16.69 -6.41
CA PRO A 225 -6.65 -17.38 -5.90
C PRO A 225 -7.83 -16.42 -5.66
N ASP A 226 -7.55 -15.15 -5.33
CA ASP A 226 -8.57 -14.13 -5.06
C ASP A 226 -9.14 -13.46 -6.33
N ARG A 227 -8.76 -13.91 -7.54
CA ARG A 227 -9.26 -13.35 -8.81
C ARG A 227 -10.15 -14.33 -9.56
N PRO A 228 -11.28 -13.87 -10.12
CA PRO A 228 -12.09 -14.69 -11.02
C PRO A 228 -11.27 -15.17 -12.22
N PRO A 229 -11.53 -16.39 -12.74
CA PRO A 229 -10.77 -16.97 -13.85
C PRO A 229 -10.59 -16.05 -15.08
N GLY A 230 -11.63 -15.31 -15.47
CA GLY A 230 -11.60 -14.38 -16.60
C GLY A 230 -10.75 -13.12 -16.39
N HIS A 231 -10.37 -12.79 -15.16
CA HIS A 231 -9.58 -11.60 -14.80
C HIS A 231 -8.13 -11.94 -14.45
N GLN A 232 -7.72 -13.18 -14.74
CA GLN A 232 -6.38 -13.66 -14.52
C GLN A 232 -5.45 -13.17 -15.64
N PRO A 233 -4.19 -12.79 -15.35
CA PRO A 233 -3.24 -12.34 -16.37
C PRO A 233 -3.08 -13.33 -17.51
N ALA A 234 -2.80 -12.84 -18.71
CA ALA A 234 -2.57 -13.71 -19.86
C ALA A 234 -1.33 -14.62 -19.65
N PRO A 235 -1.33 -15.85 -20.20
CA PRO A 235 -0.15 -16.71 -20.21
C PRO A 235 1.04 -16.07 -20.92
N GLY A 236 2.24 -16.34 -20.41
CA GLY A 236 3.49 -15.80 -20.93
C GLY A 236 4.65 -16.77 -20.86
N LYS A 237 5.84 -16.29 -21.20
CA LYS A 237 7.07 -17.09 -21.17
C LYS A 237 7.42 -17.45 -19.72
N CYS A 238 7.52 -18.75 -19.41
CA CYS A 238 7.87 -19.25 -18.08
C CYS A 238 9.11 -18.60 -17.46
N LYS A 239 10.17 -18.43 -18.26
CA LYS A 239 11.42 -17.79 -17.82
C LYS A 239 11.23 -16.35 -17.33
N LYS A 240 10.27 -15.61 -17.91
CA LYS A 240 9.95 -14.24 -17.48
C LYS A 240 9.07 -14.22 -16.24
N LEU A 241 8.09 -15.11 -16.18
CA LEU A 241 7.09 -15.12 -15.10
C LEU A 241 7.62 -15.69 -13.79
N ARG A 242 8.54 -16.66 -13.83
CA ARG A 242 9.10 -17.29 -12.61
C ARG A 242 9.78 -16.33 -11.63
N HIS A 243 10.30 -15.20 -12.12
CA HIS A 243 10.96 -14.18 -11.28
C HIS A 243 10.01 -13.03 -10.90
N ARG A 244 8.73 -13.12 -11.27
CA ARG A 244 7.74 -12.05 -11.10
C ARG A 244 6.48 -12.55 -10.40
N VAL A 245 6.54 -13.70 -9.73
CA VAL A 245 5.42 -14.24 -8.96
C VAL A 245 5.34 -13.47 -7.65
N PRO A 246 4.30 -12.65 -7.42
CA PRO A 246 4.13 -11.96 -6.15
C PRO A 246 3.69 -12.93 -5.05
N SER A 247 3.88 -12.54 -3.78
CA SER A 247 3.42 -13.32 -2.63
C SER A 247 1.91 -13.58 -2.70
N GLY A 248 1.50 -14.81 -2.42
CA GLY A 248 0.10 -15.25 -2.50
C GLY A 248 -0.40 -15.59 -3.91
N ALA A 249 0.47 -15.56 -4.93
CA ALA A 249 0.14 -16.03 -6.28
C ALA A 249 0.92 -17.31 -6.63
N TYR A 250 0.37 -18.07 -7.58
CA TYR A 250 0.91 -19.35 -8.03
C TYR A 250 1.42 -19.24 -9.47
N LEU A 251 2.53 -19.93 -9.77
CA LEU A 251 2.98 -20.10 -11.14
C LEU A 251 2.48 -21.42 -11.70
N VAL A 252 1.49 -21.34 -12.58
CA VAL A 252 0.85 -22.48 -13.23
C VAL A 252 1.57 -22.75 -14.54
N ARG A 253 1.85 -24.02 -14.83
CA ARG A 253 2.50 -24.45 -16.07
C ARG A 253 1.51 -25.24 -16.92
N GLY A 254 1.58 -25.00 -18.22
CA GLY A 254 0.78 -25.69 -19.24
C GLY A 254 1.58 -26.75 -19.94
#